data_AF-A0A8T1XQL8-F1
#
_entry.id   AF-A0A8T1XQL8-F1
#
_cell.length_a   1.000
_cell.length_b   1.000
_cell.length_c   1.000
_cell.angle_alpha   90.00
_cell.angle_beta   90.00
_cell.angle_gamma   90.00
#
_symmetry.space_group_name_H-M   'P 1'
#
loop_
_entity.id
_entity.type
_entity.pdbx_description
1 polymer ?
#
loop_
_entity_poly.entity_id
_entity_poly.type
_entity_poly.pdbx_seq_one_letter_code
_entity_poly.pdbx_strand_id
1 'polypeptide(L)'
;MSSSASSGVSDRFSVRGRGIPRQCKCGQFSVIKTSNTLKNPGRLFHCCPSGSEENKHHLFRWTDISMVEEMEMVESVVEKIEGDVGSLAKGLHELEAIKERAERCEKEIVYLKDVVSLCEKEVQELRSFKNMVVCGGLVMAMVYYVFFA
;
A
#
# COMPACT_ATOMS: atom_id res chain seq x y z
N MET A 1 23.73 0.14 -11.17
CA MET A 1 24.20 1.16 -10.21
C MET A 1 23.00 1.99 -9.81
N SER A 2 22.57 1.83 -8.56
CA SER A 2 21.39 2.46 -7.99
C SER A 2 21.62 3.96 -7.77
N SER A 3 20.59 4.77 -7.97
CA SER A 3 20.58 6.15 -7.49
C SER A 3 19.17 6.47 -7.00
N SER A 4 18.92 6.06 -5.76
CA SER A 4 17.82 6.53 -4.95
C SER A 4 18.09 8.00 -4.61
N ALA A 5 17.31 8.92 -5.16
CA ALA A 5 17.23 10.29 -4.67
C ALA A 5 15.90 10.45 -3.93
N SER A 6 15.93 10.15 -2.64
CA SER A 6 14.93 10.57 -1.67
C SER A 6 15.02 12.09 -1.49
N SER A 7 14.46 12.85 -2.43
CA SER A 7 14.28 14.29 -2.28
C SER A 7 13.00 14.52 -1.49
N GLY A 8 13.20 14.92 -0.23
CA GLY A 8 12.20 15.09 0.79
C GLY A 8 11.00 15.95 0.39
N VAL A 9 9.95 15.71 1.16
CA VAL A 9 8.56 16.16 1.06
C VAL A 9 8.39 17.69 1.26
N SER A 10 9.45 18.48 1.14
CA SER A 10 9.48 19.87 1.62
C SER A 10 9.20 20.93 0.55
N ASP A 11 9.08 20.55 -0.74
CA ASP A 11 9.14 21.55 -1.84
C ASP A 11 7.89 21.63 -2.73
N ARG A 12 6.75 21.05 -2.31
CA ARG A 12 5.55 20.97 -3.18
C ARG A 12 4.29 21.72 -2.71
N PHE A 13 4.37 22.61 -1.72
CA PHE A 13 3.21 23.43 -1.32
C PHE A 13 3.39 24.94 -1.39
N SER A 14 4.53 25.46 -1.86
CA SER A 14 4.58 26.87 -2.27
C SER A 14 3.98 27.04 -3.67
N VAL A 15 2.66 26.85 -3.77
CA VAL A 15 1.87 27.48 -4.82
C VAL A 15 2.10 28.98 -4.67
N ARG A 16 3.03 29.52 -5.48
CA ARG A 16 3.46 30.93 -5.56
C ARG A 16 2.68 31.87 -4.62
N GLY A 17 3.13 31.97 -3.37
CA GLY A 17 2.58 32.93 -2.42
C GLY A 17 1.15 32.67 -1.94
N ARG A 18 0.74 31.42 -1.67
CA ARG A 18 -0.40 31.10 -0.79
C ARG A 18 0.09 30.49 0.53
N GLY A 19 -0.71 30.64 1.60
CA GLY A 19 -0.40 30.18 2.94
C GLY A 19 0.42 31.18 3.77
N ILE A 20 0.91 30.69 4.92
CA ILE A 20 1.77 31.42 5.85
C ILE A 20 3.17 31.55 5.25
N PRO A 21 3.62 32.77 4.89
CA PRO A 21 4.92 32.94 4.31
C PRO A 21 6.00 32.73 5.37
N ARG A 22 6.93 31.80 5.13
CA ARG A 22 8.02 31.48 6.06
C ARG A 22 9.29 32.30 5.81
N GLN A 23 9.53 32.69 4.56
CA GLN A 23 10.75 33.37 4.15
C GLN A 23 10.46 34.44 3.10
N CYS A 24 11.18 35.57 3.18
CA CYS A 24 11.17 36.60 2.15
C CYS A 24 12.10 36.20 0.99
N LYS A 25 11.85 36.75 -0.21
CA LYS A 25 12.73 36.59 -1.38
C LYS A 25 14.20 37.01 -1.16
N CYS A 26 14.47 37.81 -0.14
CA CYS A 26 15.83 38.21 0.25
C CYS A 26 16.54 37.18 1.16
N GLY A 27 15.90 36.05 1.46
CA GLY A 27 16.46 34.98 2.31
C GLY A 27 16.18 35.13 3.80
N GLN A 28 15.69 36.26 4.27
CA GLN A 28 15.34 36.45 5.70
C GLN A 28 14.02 35.75 6.06
N PHE A 29 13.96 35.15 7.25
CA PHE A 29 12.73 34.57 7.79
C PHE A 29 11.68 35.65 8.05
N SER A 30 10.41 35.30 7.84
CA SER A 30 9.30 36.21 8.12
C SER A 30 9.12 36.40 9.63
N VAL A 31 8.67 37.60 10.01
CA VAL A 31 8.27 37.92 11.38
C VAL A 31 6.82 38.40 11.39
N ILE A 32 6.12 38.21 12.50
CA ILE A 32 4.76 38.73 12.69
C ILE A 32 4.85 40.07 13.41
N LYS A 33 4.13 41.07 12.90
CA LYS A 33 4.00 42.40 13.50
C LYS A 33 2.54 42.80 13.60
N THR A 34 2.28 43.76 14.47
CA THR A 34 0.97 44.38 14.66
C THR A 34 0.91 45.71 13.91
N SER A 35 -0.13 45.91 13.12
CA SER A 35 -0.35 47.16 12.39
C SER A 35 -0.79 48.26 13.34
N ASN A 36 -0.05 49.38 13.30
CA ASN A 36 -0.37 50.61 14.02
C ASN A 36 -1.05 51.65 13.11
N THR A 37 -1.47 51.25 11.90
CA THR A 37 -2.14 52.16 10.96
C THR A 37 -3.55 52.48 11.44
N LEU A 38 -4.03 53.72 11.21
CA LEU A 38 -5.41 54.11 11.52
C LEU A 38 -6.45 53.26 10.77
N LYS A 39 -6.09 52.74 9.59
CA LYS A 39 -6.96 51.92 8.75
C LYS A 39 -7.10 50.48 9.25
N ASN A 40 -6.02 49.91 9.81
CA ASN A 40 -6.00 48.53 10.28
C ASN A 40 -5.36 48.44 11.68
N PRO A 41 -5.89 49.13 12.69
CA PRO A 41 -5.28 49.12 14.02
C PRO A 41 -5.33 47.71 14.61
N GLY A 42 -4.22 47.25 15.17
CA GLY A 42 -4.13 45.95 15.84
C GLY A 42 -4.06 44.72 14.92
N ARG A 43 -4.23 44.86 13.60
CA ARG A 43 -4.23 43.72 12.67
C ARG A 43 -2.82 43.13 12.52
N LEU A 44 -2.70 41.80 12.54
CA LEU A 44 -1.43 41.09 12.42
C LEU A 44 -1.02 40.85 10.96
N PHE A 45 0.26 41.01 10.67
CA PHE A 45 0.83 40.73 9.35
C PHE A 45 2.21 40.06 9.46
N HIS A 46 2.51 39.22 8.48
CA HIS A 46 3.84 38.66 8.24
C HIS A 46 4.64 39.61 7.36
N CYS A 47 5.87 39.94 7.75
CA CYS A 47 6.76 40.77 6.94
C CYS A 47 8.22 40.32 6.99
N CYS A 48 9.02 40.83 6.06
CA CYS A 48 10.47 40.76 6.15
C CYS A 48 10.99 41.68 7.27
N PRO A 49 11.94 41.25 8.12
CA PRO A 49 12.61 42.11 9.10
C PRO A 49 13.28 43.33 8.46
N SER A 50 13.89 43.14 7.29
CA SER A 50 14.58 44.20 6.51
C SER A 50 13.65 44.98 5.59
N GLY A 51 12.33 44.72 5.64
CA GLY A 51 11.34 45.43 4.82
C GLY A 51 11.05 46.84 5.36
N SER A 52 10.72 47.76 4.46
CA SER A 52 10.23 49.10 4.78
C SER A 52 9.02 49.44 3.91
N GLU A 53 8.23 50.44 4.33
CA GLU A 53 7.08 50.95 3.54
C GLU A 53 7.51 51.46 2.16
N GLU A 54 8.73 51.99 2.05
CA GLU A 54 9.30 52.49 0.79
C GLU A 54 9.73 51.36 -0.13
N ASN A 55 10.20 50.25 0.43
CA ASN A 55 10.71 49.11 -0.32
C ASN A 55 9.68 47.97 -0.44
N LYS A 56 8.85 48.07 -1.47
CA LYS A 56 7.81 47.09 -1.81
C LYS A 56 8.33 45.73 -2.32
N HIS A 57 9.64 45.54 -2.46
CA HIS A 57 10.22 44.26 -2.89
C HIS A 57 10.24 43.21 -1.77
N HIS A 58 10.00 43.63 -0.52
CA HIS A 58 9.97 42.73 0.63
C HIS A 58 8.60 42.13 0.90
N LEU A 59 8.61 40.98 1.57
CA LEU A 59 7.42 40.27 2.01
C LEU A 59 6.55 41.16 2.90
N PHE A 60 5.27 41.26 2.56
CA PHE A 60 4.19 41.76 3.40
C PHE A 60 2.93 40.93 3.12
N ARG A 61 2.28 40.39 4.16
CA ARG A 61 1.02 39.68 4.04
C ARG A 61 0.21 39.70 5.33
N TRP A 62 -1.10 39.90 5.24
CA TRP A 62 -1.99 39.82 6.39
C TRP A 62 -2.11 38.39 6.92
N THR A 63 -2.01 38.22 8.24
CA THR A 63 -2.01 36.90 8.89
C THR A 63 -3.34 36.18 8.74
N ASP A 64 -4.47 36.88 8.85
CA ASP A 64 -5.80 36.30 8.69
C ASP A 64 -6.01 35.72 7.29
N ILE A 65 -5.53 36.38 6.24
CA ILE A 65 -5.59 35.87 4.86
C ILE A 65 -4.73 34.61 4.73
N SER A 66 -3.49 34.65 5.24
CA SER A 66 -2.60 33.49 5.23
C SER A 66 -3.18 32.29 5.99
N MET A 67 -3.86 32.52 7.10
CA MET A 67 -4.48 31.45 7.90
C MET A 67 -5.63 30.78 7.16
N VAL A 68 -6.49 31.55 6.48
CA VAL A 68 -7.57 30.99 5.65
C VAL A 68 -7.00 30.10 4.55
N GLU A 69 -5.97 30.57 3.84
CA GLU A 69 -5.33 29.78 2.78
C GLU A 69 -4.67 28.49 3.32
N GLU A 70 -4.07 28.53 4.51
CA GLU A 70 -3.56 27.30 5.15
C GLU A 70 -4.70 26.33 5.51
N MET A 71 -5.83 26.83 6.00
CA MET A 71 -7.00 25.99 6.32
C MET A 71 -7.56 25.32 5.06
N GLU A 72 -7.70 26.05 3.95
CA GLU A 72 -8.12 25.50 2.65
C GLU A 72 -7.15 24.41 2.14
N MET A 73 -5.84 24.62 2.33
CA MET A 73 -4.85 23.58 1.99
C MET A 73 -4.99 22.35 2.87
N VAL A 74 -5.20 22.53 4.18
CA VAL A 74 -5.42 21.43 5.12
C VAL A 74 -6.68 20.66 4.76
N GLU A 75 -7.79 21.34 4.44
CA GLU A 75 -9.04 20.74 3.99
C GLU A 75 -8.81 19.84 2.76
N SER A 76 -8.13 20.35 1.74
CA SER A 76 -7.79 19.57 0.54
C SER A 76 -6.92 18.34 0.85
N VAL A 77 -5.98 18.46 1.79
CA VAL A 77 -5.14 17.32 2.23
C VAL A 77 -5.99 16.30 2.99
N VAL A 78 -6.92 16.74 3.84
CA VAL A 78 -7.85 15.87 4.57
C VAL A 78 -8.74 15.11 3.60
N GLU A 79 -9.36 15.77 2.61
CA GLU A 79 -10.18 15.12 1.58
C GLU A 79 -9.41 14.02 0.85
N LYS A 80 -8.14 14.29 0.51
CA LYS A 80 -7.28 13.31 -0.14
C LYS A 80 -7.00 12.12 0.78
N ILE A 81 -6.67 12.37 2.05
CA ILE A 81 -6.42 11.31 3.04
C ILE A 81 -7.68 10.46 3.24
N GLU A 82 -8.86 11.06 3.32
CA GLU A 82 -10.12 10.32 3.43
C GLU A 82 -10.36 9.41 2.21
N GLY A 83 -10.06 9.90 1.01
CA GLY A 83 -10.10 9.09 -0.22
C GLY A 83 -9.11 7.92 -0.20
N ASP A 84 -7.87 8.16 0.22
CA ASP A 84 -6.83 7.13 0.35
C ASP A 84 -7.22 6.08 1.39
N VAL A 85 -7.74 6.50 2.55
CA VAL A 85 -8.25 5.61 3.62
C VAL A 85 -9.42 4.77 3.12
N GLY A 86 -10.36 5.37 2.39
CA GLY A 86 -11.49 4.64 1.80
C GLY A 86 -11.03 3.57 0.80
N SER A 87 -10.01 3.88 0.00
CA SER A 87 -9.42 2.93 -0.95
C SER A 87 -8.69 1.79 -0.24
N LEU A 88 -7.95 2.11 0.83
CA LEU A 88 -7.28 1.11 1.67
C LEU A 88 -8.28 0.18 2.37
N ALA A 89 -9.39 0.73 2.88
CA ALA A 89 -10.44 -0.07 3.51
C ALA A 89 -11.07 -1.07 2.54
N LYS A 90 -11.30 -0.67 1.27
CA LYS A 90 -11.76 -1.59 0.22
C LYS A 90 -10.74 -2.70 -0.05
N GLY A 91 -9.46 -2.35 -0.18
CA GLY A 91 -8.39 -3.33 -0.37
C GLY A 91 -8.28 -4.33 0.79
N LEU A 92 -8.47 -3.87 2.04
CA LEU A 92 -8.49 -4.75 3.20
C LEU A 92 -9.64 -5.77 3.15
N HIS A 93 -10.85 -5.34 2.75
CA HIS A 93 -11.98 -6.25 2.55
C HIS A 93 -11.72 -7.28 1.45
N GLU A 94 -11.09 -6.89 0.35
CA GLU A 94 -10.71 -7.82 -0.72
C GLU A 94 -9.67 -8.84 -0.25
N LEU A 95 -8.68 -8.40 0.52
CA LEU A 95 -7.68 -9.30 1.10
C LEU A 95 -8.28 -10.30 2.08
N GLU A 96 -9.22 -9.88 2.93
CA GLU A 96 -9.90 -10.81 3.85
C GLU A 96 -10.71 -11.86 3.06
N ALA A 97 -11.40 -11.47 2.00
CA ALA A 97 -12.12 -12.41 1.14
C ALA A 97 -11.18 -13.39 0.40
N ILE A 98 -9.99 -12.94 -0.02
CA ILE A 98 -8.97 -13.80 -0.63
C ILE A 98 -8.43 -14.79 0.40
N LYS A 99 -8.17 -14.33 1.63
CA LYS A 99 -7.70 -15.18 2.73
C LYS A 99 -8.68 -16.30 3.05
N GLU A 100 -9.98 -16.00 3.16
CA GLU A 100 -11.02 -17.03 3.38
C GLU A 100 -11.06 -18.08 2.24
N ARG A 101 -10.85 -17.64 0.99
CA ARG A 101 -10.76 -18.55 -0.16
C ARG A 101 -9.51 -19.41 -0.12
N ALA A 102 -8.37 -18.85 0.28
CA ALA A 102 -7.12 -19.58 0.42
C ALA A 102 -7.23 -20.67 1.50
N GLU A 103 -7.79 -20.35 2.66
CA GLU A 103 -8.03 -21.32 3.75
C GLU A 103 -8.98 -22.45 3.33
N ARG A 104 -9.99 -22.15 2.50
CA ARG A 104 -10.87 -23.17 1.92
C ARG A 104 -10.10 -24.08 0.96
N CYS A 105 -9.31 -23.50 0.07
CA CYS A 105 -8.51 -24.24 -0.91
C CYS A 105 -7.50 -25.16 -0.21
N GLU A 106 -6.89 -24.69 0.89
CA GLU A 106 -5.97 -25.50 1.69
C GLU A 106 -6.66 -26.76 2.26
N LYS A 107 -7.89 -26.62 2.78
CA LYS A 107 -8.69 -27.77 3.25
C LYS A 107 -9.02 -28.76 2.13
N GLU A 108 -9.39 -28.25 0.95
CA GLU A 108 -9.66 -29.10 -0.22
C GLU A 108 -8.42 -29.84 -0.70
N ILE A 109 -7.25 -29.19 -0.70
CA ILE A 109 -5.96 -29.81 -1.04
C ILE A 109 -5.63 -30.94 -0.07
N VAL A 110 -5.81 -30.73 1.23
CA VAL A 110 -5.58 -31.77 2.25
C VAL A 110 -6.52 -32.95 2.02
N TYR A 111 -7.81 -32.71 1.83
CA TYR A 111 -8.78 -33.76 1.53
C TYR A 111 -8.43 -34.57 0.26
N LEU A 112 -8.08 -33.88 -0.84
CA LEU A 112 -7.69 -34.54 -2.09
C LEU A 112 -6.41 -35.36 -1.92
N LYS A 113 -5.45 -34.88 -1.12
CA LYS A 113 -4.22 -35.62 -0.81
C LYS A 113 -4.52 -36.93 -0.08
N ASP A 114 -5.48 -36.93 0.83
CA ASP A 114 -5.91 -38.14 1.53
C ASP A 114 -6.57 -39.14 0.56
N VAL A 115 -7.44 -38.67 -0.33
CA VAL A 115 -8.06 -39.50 -1.37
C VAL A 115 -7.02 -40.10 -2.31
N VAL A 116 -6.02 -39.32 -2.73
CA VAL A 116 -4.90 -39.82 -3.55
C VAL A 116 -4.14 -40.90 -2.80
N SER A 117 -3.83 -40.70 -1.52
CA SER A 117 -3.12 -41.70 -0.71
C SER A 117 -3.89 -43.02 -0.58
N LEU A 118 -5.23 -42.96 -0.58
CA LEU A 118 -6.08 -44.15 -0.55
C LEU A 118 -6.05 -44.88 -1.90
N CYS A 119 -6.21 -44.14 -3.00
CA CYS A 119 -6.14 -44.68 -4.35
C CYS A 119 -4.76 -45.32 -4.65
N GLU A 120 -3.68 -44.71 -4.18
CA GLU A 120 -2.32 -45.28 -4.30
C GLU A 120 -2.21 -46.65 -3.64
N LYS A 121 -2.84 -46.84 -2.47
CA LYS A 121 -2.88 -48.14 -1.78
C LYS A 121 -3.69 -49.17 -2.57
N GLU A 122 -4.87 -48.81 -3.06
CA GLU A 122 -5.70 -49.72 -3.88
C GLU A 122 -4.97 -50.16 -5.16
N VAL A 123 -4.29 -49.23 -5.84
CA VAL A 123 -3.46 -49.53 -7.01
C VAL A 123 -2.31 -50.48 -6.66
N GLN A 124 -1.68 -50.29 -5.49
CA GLN A 124 -0.62 -51.17 -5.02
C GLN A 124 -1.13 -52.58 -4.73
N GLU A 125 -2.32 -52.73 -4.14
CA GLU A 125 -2.97 -54.02 -3.90
C GLU A 125 -3.30 -54.73 -5.22
N LEU A 126 -3.93 -54.04 -6.17
CA LEU A 126 -4.22 -54.59 -7.50
C LEU A 126 -2.95 -55.02 -8.25
N ARG A 127 -1.85 -54.27 -8.09
CA ARG A 127 -0.55 -54.64 -8.66
C ARG A 127 -0.02 -55.94 -8.05
N SER A 128 -0.16 -56.12 -6.74
CA SER A 128 0.22 -57.36 -6.05
C SER A 128 -0.64 -58.55 -6.50
N PHE A 129 -1.95 -58.35 -6.64
CA PHE A 129 -2.88 -59.36 -7.13
C PHE A 129 -2.55 -59.80 -8.55
N LYS A 130 -2.27 -58.84 -9.44
CA LYS A 130 -1.82 -59.14 -10.81
C LYS A 130 -0.56 -60.00 -10.82
N ASN A 131 0.43 -59.66 -10.00
CA ASN A 131 1.67 -60.42 -9.91
C ASN A 131 1.42 -61.87 -9.44
N MET A 132 0.53 -62.07 -8.46
CA MET A 132 0.14 -63.39 -7.99
C MET A 132 -0.53 -64.23 -9.08
N VAL A 133 -1.48 -63.66 -9.83
CA VAL A 133 -2.17 -64.36 -10.94
C VAL A 133 -1.19 -64.78 -12.04
N VAL A 134 -0.27 -63.88 -12.41
CA VAL A 134 0.77 -64.19 -13.41
C VAL A 134 1.67 -65.33 -12.94
N CYS A 135 2.19 -65.28 -11.71
CA CYS A 135 3.02 -66.35 -11.15
C CYS A 135 2.28 -67.68 -11.07
N GLY A 136 1.03 -67.67 -10.57
CA GLY A 136 0.20 -68.88 -10.49
C GLY A 136 -0.08 -69.50 -11.86
N GLY A 137 -0.41 -68.67 -12.86
CA GLY A 137 -0.61 -69.12 -14.24
C GLY A 137 0.64 -69.77 -14.84
N LEU A 138 1.83 -69.21 -14.61
CA LEU A 138 3.10 -69.78 -15.08
C LEU A 138 3.37 -71.15 -14.46
N VAL A 139 3.16 -71.31 -13.15
CA VAL A 139 3.34 -72.59 -12.45
C VAL A 139 2.37 -73.65 -12.99
N MET A 140 1.09 -73.29 -13.16
CA MET A 140 0.08 -74.19 -13.71
C MET A 140 0.42 -74.65 -15.14
N ALA A 141 0.92 -73.74 -15.98
CA ALA A 141 1.36 -74.07 -17.34
C ALA A 141 2.58 -75.02 -17.34
N MET A 142 3.55 -74.80 -16.45
CA MET A 142 4.71 -75.70 -16.30
C MET A 142 4.28 -77.10 -15.85
N VAL A 143 3.42 -77.20 -14.84
CA VAL A 143 2.87 -78.49 -14.37
C VAL A 143 2.16 -79.21 -15.50
N TYR A 144 1.28 -78.51 -16.23
CA TYR A 144 0.58 -79.10 -17.37
C TYR A 144 1.56 -79.66 -18.42
N TYR A 145 2.61 -78.91 -18.77
CA TYR A 145 3.62 -79.36 -19.72
C TYR A 145 4.38 -80.60 -19.25
N VAL A 146 4.74 -80.69 -17.96
CA VAL A 146 5.48 -81.84 -17.42
C VAL A 146 4.62 -83.13 -17.38
N PHE A 147 3.32 -83.02 -17.12
CA PHE A 147 2.45 -84.19 -16.95
C PHE A 147 1.74 -84.63 -18.24
N PHE A 148 1.54 -83.73 -19.21
CA PHE A 148 0.68 -83.98 -20.37
C PHE A 148 1.33 -83.75 -21.74
N ALA A 149 2.57 -83.25 -21.81
CA ALA A 149 3.35 -83.17 -23.05
C ALA A 149 4.42 -84.25 -23.11
#